data_AF-A8V3U4-F1
#
_entry.id   AF-A8V3U4-F1
#
_cell.length_a   1.000
_cell.length_b   1.000
_cell.length_c   1.000
_cell.angle_alpha   90.00
_cell.angle_beta   90.00
_cell.angle_gamma   90.00
#
_symmetry.space_group_name_H-M   'P 1'
#
loop_
_entity.id
_entity.type
_entity.pdbx_description
1 polymer ?
#
loop_
_entity_poly.entity_id
_entity_poly.type
_entity_poly.pdbx_seq_one_letter_code
_entity_poly.pdbx_strand_id
1 'polypeptide(L)' 'KIDESATPGLIVNIAVKTKVPITYLSIGQRVPEDIKILTPKLLANYFLEDFNE' A
#
# COMPACT_ATOMS: atom_id res chain seq x y z
N LYS A 1 -6.30 -1.22 5.01
CA LYS A 1 -5.56 -0.81 6.21
C LYS A 1 -4.31 -1.68 6.30
N ILE A 2 -3.26 -1.23 5.62
CA ILE A 2 -2.06 -2.06 5.37
C ILE A 2 -1.23 -2.21 6.64
N ASP A 3 -1.21 -1.15 7.44
CA ASP A 3 -0.61 -1.04 8.76
C ASP A 3 -1.11 -2.09 9.76
N GLU A 4 -2.33 -2.60 9.59
CA GLU A 4 -2.92 -3.65 10.43
C GLU A 4 -3.04 -5.01 9.70
N SER A 5 -2.45 -5.15 8.51
CA SER A 5 -2.58 -6.35 7.68
C SER A 5 -1.38 -7.28 7.81
N ALA A 6 -1.63 -8.53 8.20
CA ALA A 6 -0.64 -9.61 8.10
C ALA A 6 -0.42 -10.13 6.65
N THR A 7 -1.11 -9.55 5.66
CA THR A 7 -1.12 -10.04 4.27
C THR A 7 -1.02 -8.88 3.25
N PRO A 8 0.04 -8.05 3.28
CA PRO A 8 0.20 -6.92 2.35
C PRO A 8 0.22 -7.35 0.88
N GLY A 9 0.55 -8.62 0.59
CA GLY A 9 0.59 -9.23 -0.75
C GLY A 9 -0.72 -9.16 -1.52
N LEU A 10 -1.84 -9.01 -0.81
CA LEU A 10 -3.16 -8.94 -1.42
C LEU A 10 -3.30 -7.78 -2.41
N ILE A 11 -2.60 -6.66 -2.18
CA ILE A 11 -2.67 -5.47 -3.04
C ILE A 11 -2.18 -5.77 -4.46
N VAL A 12 -1.10 -6.53 -4.59
CA VAL A 12 -0.57 -6.96 -5.89
C VAL A 12 -1.57 -7.89 -6.58
N ASN A 13 -2.13 -8.85 -5.84
CA ASN A 13 -3.14 -9.77 -6.37
C ASN A 13 -4.38 -9.04 -6.89
N ILE A 14 -4.85 -8.01 -6.19
CA ILE A 14 -5.98 -7.19 -6.63
C ILE A 14 -5.64 -6.51 -7.96
N ALA A 15 -4.50 -5.81 -8.03
CA ALA A 15 -4.09 -5.11 -9.26
C ALA A 15 -3.98 -6.05 -10.46
N VAL A 16 -3.39 -7.25 -10.28
CA VAL A 16 -3.23 -8.24 -11.34
C VAL A 16 -4.57 -8.82 -11.80
N LYS A 17 -5.45 -9.18 -10.85
CA LYS A 17 -6.74 -9.84 -11.16
C LYS A 17 -7.77 -8.88 -11.76
N THR A 18 -7.85 -7.66 -11.25
CA THR A 18 -8.87 -6.70 -11.70
C THR A 18 -8.42 -5.90 -12.92
N LYS A 19 -7.10 -5.80 -13.15
CA LYS A 19 -6.49 -4.91 -14.15
C LYS A 19 -6.85 -3.43 -13.95
N VAL A 20 -7.31 -3.07 -12.75
CA VAL A 20 -7.63 -1.69 -12.36
C VAL A 20 -6.44 -1.11 -11.59
N PRO A 21 -5.98 0.10 -11.93
CA PRO A 21 -4.89 0.73 -11.20
C PRO A 21 -5.32 1.06 -9.75
N ILE A 22 -4.45 0.76 -8.80
CA ILE A 22 -4.59 1.19 -7.41
C ILE A 22 -3.85 2.53 -7.30
N THR A 23 -4.55 3.58 -6.87
CA THR A 23 -4.02 4.96 -6.89
C THR A 23 -3.69 5.51 -5.51
N TYR A 24 -4.31 4.98 -4.45
CA TYR A 24 -4.12 5.42 -3.07
C TYR A 24 -4.02 4.26 -2.10
N LEU A 25 -3.27 4.46 -1.03
CA LEU A 25 -3.18 3.58 0.12
C LEU A 25 -3.55 4.32 1.40
N SER A 26 -4.28 3.64 2.27
CA SER A 26 -4.47 4.05 3.67
C SER A 26 -3.53 3.23 4.55
N ILE A 27 -2.69 3.94 5.30
CA ILE A 27 -1.54 3.40 6.05
C ILE A 27 -1.62 3.73 7.55
N GLY A 28 -2.79 4.12 8.04
CA GLY A 28 -3.00 4.59 9.40
C GLY A 28 -4.42 5.09 9.63
N GLN A 29 -4.64 5.73 10.78
CA GLN A 29 -5.97 6.15 11.24
C GLN A 29 -6.30 7.63 10.95
N ARG A 30 -5.30 8.45 10.63
CA ARG A 30 -5.45 9.90 10.47
C ARG A 30 -5.88 10.27 9.06
N VAL A 31 -6.87 11.15 8.96
CA VAL A 31 -7.41 11.65 7.69
C VAL A 31 -7.21 13.16 7.62
N PRO A 32 -6.57 13.68 6.56
CA PRO A 32 -6.14 12.99 5.34
C PRO A 32 -4.70 12.45 5.36
N GLU A 33 -3.96 12.61 6.45
CA GLU A 33 -2.51 12.47 6.49
C GLU A 33 -2.01 11.06 6.15
N ASP A 34 -2.76 10.02 6.53
CA ASP A 34 -2.40 8.62 6.32
C ASP A 34 -2.96 8.06 5.00
N ILE A 35 -3.47 8.93 4.12
CA ILE A 35 -3.80 8.58 2.73
C ILE A 35 -2.65 9.01 1.82
N LYS A 36 -1.95 8.04 1.23
CA LYS A 36 -0.80 8.27 0.35
C LYS A 36 -1.13 7.87 -1.08
N ILE A 37 -0.58 8.62 -2.04
CA ILE A 37 -0.55 8.21 -3.45
C ILE A 37 0.29 6.94 -3.55
N LEU A 38 -0.26 5.90 -4.17
CA LEU A 38 0.47 4.66 -4.40
C LEU A 38 1.56 4.91 -5.45
N THR A 39 2.79 4.56 -5.11
CA THR A 39 3.89 4.43 -6.08
C THR A 39 4.49 3.03 -5.98
N PRO A 40 5.10 2.50 -7.05
CA PRO A 40 5.79 1.21 -6.99
C PRO A 40 6.86 1.15 -5.90
N LYS A 41 7.61 2.25 -5.68
CA LYS A 41 8.61 2.36 -4.60
C LYS A 41 7.95 2.24 -3.22
N LEU A 42 6.90 3.03 -2.96
CA LEU A 42 6.17 2.96 -1.69
C LEU A 42 5.64 1.55 -1.41
N LEU A 43 5.09 0.89 -2.43
CA LEU A 43 4.59 -0.47 -2.32
C LEU A 43 5.72 -1.46 -2.00
N ALA A 44 6.86 -1.36 -2.69
CA ALA A 44 8.02 -2.21 -2.44
C ALA A 44 8.57 -2.01 -1.02
N ASN A 45 8.66 -0.77 -0.54
CA ASN A 45 9.07 -0.46 0.82
C ASN A 45 8.16 -1.13 1.87
N TYR A 46 6.82 -1.12 1.65
CA TYR A 46 5.90 -1.85 2.52
C TYR A 46 6.10 -3.37 2.50
N PHE A 47 6.49 -3.93 1.35
CA PHE A 47 6.74 -5.37 1.22
C PHE A 47 8.05 -5.82 1.85
N LEU A 48 9.07 -4.97 1.77
CA LEU A 48 10.41 -5.27 2.25
C LEU A 48 10.62 -4.79 3.69
N GLU A 49 9.62 -4.13 4.28
CA GLU A 49 9.70 -3.43 5.56
C GLU A 49 10.86 -2.41 5.61
N ASP A 50 11.20 -1.86 4.44
CA ASP A 50 12.30 -0.90 4.28
C ASP A 50 11.76 0.53 4.27
N PHE A 51 11.71 1.11 5.47
CA PHE A 51 11.21 2.47 5.72
C PHE A 51 12.34 3.50 5.88
N ASN A 52 13.56 3.16 5.47
CA ASN A 52 14.67 4.10 5.48
C ASN A 52 14.51 5.12 4.33
N GLU A 53 14.65 6.41 4.64
CA GLU A 53 14.53 7.52 3.67
C GLU A 53 15.75 7.63 2.74
#